data_AF-A0A179SMQ6-F1
#
_entry.id   AF-A0A179SMQ6-F1
#
_cell.length_a   1.000
_cell.length_b   1.000
_cell.length_c   1.000
_cell.angle_alpha   90.00
_cell.angle_beta   90.00
_cell.angle_gamma   90.00
#
_symmetry.space_group_name_H-M   'P 1'
#
loop_
_entity.id
_entity.type
_entity.pdbx_description
1 polymer ?
#
loop_
_entity_poly.entity_id
_entity_poly.type
_entity_poly.pdbx_seq_one_letter_code
_entity_poly.pdbx_strand_id
1 'polypeptide(L)'
;MKKFGYLLLGGVAVVVLLSNLAPMIALGISLLIMYYAYKGFIKTNSTFNKVVLAIIGVIALFASASNLPAILGFVAVYVLYIVFKKWKNPTAAKKMEDNDPFTNFEKEWNDLKGNL
;
A
#
# COMPACT_ATOMS: atom_id res chain seq x y z
N MET A 1 14.11 15.44 15.38
CA MET A 1 14.66 14.47 14.41
C MET A 1 13.61 13.68 13.62
N LYS A 2 12.41 13.36 14.15
CA LYS A 2 11.40 12.54 13.44
C LYS A 2 10.89 13.10 12.10
N LYS A 3 10.84 14.44 11.94
CA LYS A 3 10.43 15.10 10.69
C LYS A 3 11.40 14.85 9.52
N PHE A 4 12.70 14.77 9.81
CA PHE A 4 13.72 14.49 8.80
C PHE A 4 13.62 13.05 8.27
N GLY A 5 13.34 12.09 9.16
CA GLY A 5 13.08 10.70 8.76
C GLY A 5 11.86 10.56 7.84
N TYR A 6 10.76 11.29 8.12
CA TYR A 6 9.59 11.32 7.24
C TYR A 6 9.87 11.99 5.89
N LEU A 7 10.71 13.03 5.85
CA LEU A 7 11.11 13.68 4.60
C LEU A 7 11.95 12.73 3.73
N LEU A 8 12.93 12.02 4.31
CA LEU A 8 13.73 11.03 3.59
C LEU A 8 12.87 9.86 3.09
N LEU A 9 12.04 9.27 3.96
CA LEU A 9 11.16 8.17 3.59
C LEU A 9 10.16 8.58 2.50
N GLY A 10 9.59 9.79 2.62
CA GLY A 10 8.71 10.37 1.61
C GLY A 10 9.44 10.58 0.28
N GLY A 11 10.64 11.15 0.29
CA GLY A 11 11.45 11.35 -0.92
C GLY A 11 11.74 10.05 -1.66
N VAL A 12 12.20 9.02 -0.95
CA VAL A 12 12.43 7.69 -1.53
C VAL A 12 11.13 7.11 -2.09
N ALA A 13 10.02 7.21 -1.36
CA ALA A 13 8.73 6.72 -1.81
C ALA A 13 8.24 7.45 -3.09
N VAL A 14 8.47 8.76 -3.23
CA VAL A 14 8.16 9.49 -4.47
C VAL A 14 8.96 8.93 -5.65
N VAL A 15 10.26 8.72 -5.49
CA VAL A 15 11.12 8.17 -6.56
C VAL A 15 10.63 6.78 -6.96
N VAL A 16 10.37 5.89 -6.00
CA VAL A 16 9.85 4.54 -6.26
C VAL A 16 8.50 4.60 -6.98
N LEU A 17 7.60 5.49 -6.57
CA LEU A 17 6.30 5.66 -7.22
C LEU A 17 6.47 6.10 -8.68
N LEU A 18 7.30 7.11 -8.95
CA LEU A 18 7.53 7.61 -10.31
C LEU A 18 8.18 6.54 -11.20
N SER A 19 9.15 5.79 -10.67
CA SER A 19 9.80 4.69 -11.41
C SER A 19 8.84 3.53 -11.73
N ASN A 20 7.77 3.35 -10.94
CA ASN A 20 6.79 2.27 -11.13
C ASN A 20 5.44 2.76 -11.71
N LEU A 21 5.34 4.04 -12.10
CA LEU A 21 4.09 4.61 -12.61
C LEU A 21 3.63 3.94 -13.92
N ALA A 22 4.56 3.72 -14.86
CA ALA A 22 4.26 3.04 -16.11
C ALA A 22 3.83 1.58 -15.89
N PRO A 23 4.55 0.74 -15.11
CA PRO A 23 4.09 -0.59 -14.74
C PRO A 23 2.70 -0.60 -14.09
N MET A 24 2.36 0.36 -13.22
CA MET A 24 1.02 0.43 -12.59
C MET A 24 -0.08 0.63 -13.62
N ILE A 25 0.11 1.55 -14.58
CA ILE A 25 -0.87 1.81 -15.64
C ILE A 25 -0.99 0.59 -16.56
N ALA A 26 0.14 0.01 -16.99
CA ALA A 26 0.16 -1.17 -17.85
C ALA A 26 -0.47 -2.40 -17.18
N LEU A 27 -0.28 -2.59 -15.87
CA LEU A 27 -0.97 -3.61 -15.09
C LEU A 27 -2.48 -3.36 -15.09
N GLY A 28 -2.93 -2.12 -14.89
CA GLY A 28 -4.35 -1.78 -14.94
C GLY A 28 -4.99 -2.08 -16.30
N ILE A 29 -4.33 -1.71 -17.40
CA ILE A 29 -4.80 -1.97 -18.76
C ILE A 29 -4.84 -3.48 -19.04
N SER A 30 -3.76 -4.22 -18.72
CA SER A 30 -3.70 -5.67 -18.98
C SER A 30 -4.76 -6.44 -18.20
N LEU A 31 -5.01 -6.09 -16.94
CA LEU A 31 -6.08 -6.70 -16.15
C LEU A 31 -7.47 -6.38 -16.72
N LEU A 32 -7.67 -5.16 -17.23
CA LEU A 32 -8.93 -4.77 -17.88
C LEU A 32 -9.16 -5.58 -19.16
N ILE A 33 -8.14 -5.75 -20.00
CA ILE A 33 -8.20 -6.62 -21.19
C ILE A 33 -8.51 -8.06 -20.77
N MET A 34 -7.80 -8.58 -19.76
CA MET A 34 -8.00 -9.94 -19.25
C MET A 34 -9.45 -10.14 -18.76
N TYR A 35 -10.01 -9.16 -18.04
CA TYR A 35 -11.40 -9.18 -17.58
C TYR A 35 -12.40 -9.27 -18.75
N TYR A 36 -12.24 -8.45 -19.79
CA TYR A 36 -13.14 -8.49 -20.94
C TYR A 36 -12.96 -9.74 -21.79
N ALA A 37 -11.73 -10.23 -21.94
CA ALA A 37 -11.44 -11.49 -22.63
C ALA A 37 -12.13 -12.67 -21.91
N TYR A 38 -11.99 -12.76 -20.58
CA TYR A 38 -12.65 -13.76 -19.76
C TYR A 38 -14.18 -13.65 -19.85
N LYS A 39 -14.73 -12.44 -19.69
CA LYS A 39 -16.17 -12.20 -19.79
C LYS A 39 -16.72 -12.58 -21.17
N GLY A 40 -15.99 -12.29 -22.24
CA GLY A 40 -16.34 -12.69 -23.60
C GLY A 40 -16.29 -14.20 -23.78
N PHE A 41 -15.27 -14.85 -23.24
CA PHE A 41 -15.04 -16.29 -23.37
C PHE A 41 -16.19 -17.10 -22.78
N ILE A 42 -16.69 -16.69 -21.60
CA ILE A 42 -17.83 -17.33 -20.94
C ILE A 42 -19.15 -17.10 -21.69
N LYS A 43 -19.31 -15.96 -22.36
CA LYS A 43 -20.57 -15.58 -23.03
C LYS A 43 -20.74 -16.17 -24.43
N THR A 44 -19.66 -16.54 -25.11
CA THR A 44 -19.73 -16.92 -26.52
C THR A 44 -19.97 -18.42 -26.71
N ASN A 45 -20.83 -18.78 -27.67
CA ASN A 45 -21.05 -20.17 -28.08
C ASN A 45 -20.16 -20.59 -29.27
N SER A 46 -19.45 -19.63 -29.90
CA SER A 46 -18.57 -19.91 -31.05
C SER A 46 -17.21 -20.42 -30.61
N THR A 47 -16.81 -21.60 -31.10
CA THR A 47 -15.49 -22.19 -30.84
C THR A 47 -14.35 -21.28 -31.29
N PHE A 48 -14.48 -20.65 -32.47
CA PHE A 48 -13.46 -19.72 -32.97
C PHE A 48 -13.27 -18.53 -32.03
N ASN A 49 -14.37 -17.92 -31.59
CA ASN A 49 -14.30 -16.79 -30.65
C ASN A 49 -13.70 -17.21 -29.32
N LYS A 50 -14.02 -18.41 -28.80
CA LYS A 50 -13.39 -18.94 -27.60
C LYS A 50 -11.87 -19.03 -27.75
N VAL A 51 -11.38 -19.57 -28.86
CA VAL A 51 -9.93 -19.70 -29.11
C VAL A 51 -9.26 -18.32 -29.17
N VAL A 52 -9.82 -17.36 -29.91
CA VAL A 52 -9.28 -16.01 -29.99
C VAL A 52 -9.25 -15.33 -28.62
N LEU A 53 -10.35 -15.40 -27.86
CA LEU A 53 -10.45 -14.80 -26.53
C LEU A 53 -9.51 -15.47 -25.53
N ALA A 54 -9.29 -16.79 -25.64
CA ALA A 54 -8.31 -17.49 -24.81
C ALA A 54 -6.89 -17.00 -25.09
N ILE A 55 -6.50 -16.83 -26.36
CA ILE A 55 -5.18 -16.29 -26.74
C ILE A 55 -5.00 -14.87 -26.20
N ILE A 56 -6.00 -14.00 -26.37
CA ILE A 56 -5.97 -12.63 -25.81
C ILE A 56 -5.83 -12.68 -24.29
N GLY A 57 -6.57 -13.57 -23.61
CA GLY A 57 -6.48 -13.75 -22.16
C GLY A 57 -5.09 -14.16 -21.70
N VAL A 58 -4.43 -15.08 -22.41
CA VAL A 58 -3.07 -15.51 -22.10
C VAL A 58 -2.06 -14.39 -22.31
N ILE A 59 -2.17 -13.63 -23.41
CA ILE A 59 -1.31 -12.45 -23.65
C ILE A 59 -1.50 -11.43 -22.53
N ALA A 60 -2.75 -11.15 -22.15
CA ALA A 60 -3.07 -10.22 -21.07
C ALA A 60 -2.51 -10.70 -19.72
N LEU A 61 -2.59 -12.01 -19.43
CA LEU A 61 -2.01 -12.62 -18.23
C LEU A 61 -0.50 -12.40 -18.16
N PHE A 62 0.23 -12.67 -19.25
CA PHE A 62 1.68 -12.45 -19.29
C PHE A 62 2.04 -10.95 -19.23
N ALA A 63 1.24 -10.09 -19.88
CA ALA A 63 1.40 -8.65 -19.76
C ALA A 63 1.18 -8.16 -18.32
N SER A 64 0.23 -8.73 -17.58
CA SER A 64 0.06 -8.43 -16.16
C SER A 64 1.26 -8.91 -15.35
N ALA A 65 1.73 -10.14 -15.59
CA ALA A 65 2.88 -10.71 -14.90
C ALA A 65 4.18 -9.92 -15.13
N SER A 66 4.41 -9.38 -16.32
CA SER A 66 5.60 -8.56 -16.60
C SER A 66 5.55 -7.18 -15.93
N ASN A 67 4.37 -6.72 -15.51
CA ASN A 67 4.17 -5.44 -14.84
C ASN A 67 4.03 -5.57 -13.30
N LEU A 68 4.48 -6.68 -12.72
CA LEU A 68 4.55 -6.86 -11.27
C LEU A 68 5.33 -5.78 -10.49
N PRO A 69 6.33 -5.05 -11.05
CA PRO A 69 6.92 -3.90 -10.36
C PRO A 69 5.89 -2.85 -9.88
N ALA A 70 4.70 -2.79 -10.50
CA ALA A 70 3.58 -1.99 -10.05
C ALA A 70 3.23 -2.17 -8.57
N ILE A 71 3.43 -3.36 -8.00
CA ILE A 71 3.20 -3.65 -6.57
C ILE A 71 4.02 -2.70 -5.71
N LEU A 72 5.28 -2.44 -6.06
CA LEU A 72 6.14 -1.49 -5.35
C LEU A 72 5.61 -0.05 -5.47
N GLY A 73 5.04 0.30 -6.63
CA GLY A 73 4.35 1.57 -6.81
C GLY A 73 3.16 1.73 -5.88
N PHE A 74 2.29 0.73 -5.76
CA PHE A 74 1.17 0.76 -4.80
C PHE A 74 1.62 0.84 -3.34
N VAL A 75 2.67 0.10 -2.98
CA VAL A 75 3.31 0.19 -1.65
C VAL A 75 3.82 1.62 -1.42
N ALA A 76 4.47 2.24 -2.41
CA ALA A 76 4.96 3.61 -2.32
C ALA A 76 3.82 4.63 -2.13
N VAL A 77 2.69 4.48 -2.83
CA VAL A 77 1.48 5.29 -2.60
C VAL A 77 1.02 5.18 -1.14
N TYR A 78 0.97 3.96 -0.60
CA TYR A 78 0.56 3.74 0.78
C TYR A 78 1.52 4.35 1.80
N VAL A 79 2.84 4.22 1.57
CA VAL A 79 3.86 4.86 2.40
C VAL A 79 3.72 6.38 2.38
N LEU A 80 3.52 6.98 1.20
CA LEU A 80 3.29 8.42 1.06
C LEU A 80 2.04 8.87 1.82
N TYR A 81 0.95 8.09 1.76
CA TYR A 81 -0.26 8.36 2.55
C TYR A 81 0.03 8.37 4.05
N ILE A 82 0.79 7.40 4.57
CA ILE A 82 1.17 7.37 5.99
C ILE A 82 2.05 8.57 6.35
N VAL A 83 3.08 8.86 5.55
CA VAL A 83 3.99 9.98 5.76
C VAL A 83 3.20 11.29 5.83
N PHE A 84 2.29 11.52 4.87
CA PHE A 84 1.40 12.68 4.85
C PHE A 84 0.52 12.76 6.11
N LYS A 85 -0.13 11.64 6.48
CA LYS A 85 -1.00 11.58 7.66
C LYS A 85 -0.25 11.85 8.96
N LYS A 86 0.97 11.33 9.12
CA LYS A 86 1.82 11.54 10.31
C LYS A 86 2.44 12.93 10.35
N TRP A 87 2.70 13.53 9.20
CA TRP A 87 3.14 14.92 9.12
C TRP A 87 2.02 15.89 9.54
N LYS A 88 0.77 15.63 9.10
CA LYS A 88 -0.39 16.49 9.40
C LYS A 88 -0.95 16.30 10.81
N ASN A 89 -0.78 15.13 11.44
CA ASN A 89 -1.30 14.84 12.78
C ASN A 89 -0.18 14.73 13.84
N PRO A 90 0.17 15.83 14.53
CA PRO A 90 1.14 15.79 15.63
C PRO A 90 0.68 14.95 16.84
N THR A 91 -0.61 14.64 16.95
CA THR A 91 -1.20 13.88 18.07
C THR A 91 -0.78 12.41 18.14
N ALA A 92 -0.34 11.78 17.03
CA ALA A 92 0.18 10.41 17.08
C ALA A 92 1.57 10.30 17.75
N ALA A 93 2.29 11.42 17.88
CA ALA A 93 3.51 11.51 18.69
C ALA A 93 3.23 11.85 20.16
N LYS A 94 1.99 12.24 20.51
CA LYS A 94 1.56 12.64 21.86
C LYS A 94 0.83 11.51 22.61
N LYS A 95 1.12 10.26 22.27
CA LYS A 95 0.74 9.07 23.07
C LYS A 95 1.94 8.44 23.80
N MET A 96 3.08 9.13 23.82
CA MET A 96 4.26 8.80 24.62
C MET A 96 4.60 10.00 25.52
N GLU A 97 3.62 10.41 26.28
CA GLU A 97 3.76 11.14 27.53
C GLU A 97 2.33 11.17 28.06
N ASP A 98 2.02 10.13 28.81
CA ASP A 98 0.99 10.23 29.81
C ASP A 98 1.50 11.30 30.80
N ASN A 99 1.24 12.57 30.48
CA ASN A 99 1.42 13.70 31.38
C ASN A 99 0.26 13.69 32.40
N ASP A 100 -0.08 12.50 32.92
CA ASP A 100 -0.92 12.38 34.08
C ASP A 100 0.00 12.61 35.29
N PRO A 101 -0.16 13.76 35.99
CA PRO A 101 0.65 14.08 37.16
C PRO A 101 0.48 13.07 38.31
N PHE A 102 -0.51 12.16 38.22
CA PHE A 102 -0.78 11.10 39.20
C PHE A 102 -0.07 9.77 38.93
N THR A 103 0.52 9.57 37.75
CA THR A 103 1.24 8.31 37.44
C THR A 103 2.47 8.08 38.33
N ASN A 104 3.19 9.15 38.69
CA ASN A 104 4.30 9.07 39.64
C ASN A 104 3.79 8.77 41.06
N PHE A 105 2.64 9.32 41.44
CA PHE A 105 2.03 9.07 42.76
C PHE A 105 1.51 7.64 42.91
N GLU A 106 0.87 7.07 41.88
CA GLU A 106 0.42 5.68 41.89
C GLU A 106 1.58 4.70 41.97
N LYS A 107 2.70 5.03 41.30
CA LYS A 107 3.93 4.25 41.37
C LYS A 107 4.51 4.27 42.79
N GLU A 108 4.66 5.44 43.40
CA GLU A 108 5.16 5.55 44.78
C GLU A 108 4.22 4.89 45.80
N TRP A 109 2.91 4.99 45.61
CA TRP A 109 1.92 4.35 46.49
C TRP A 109 1.98 2.82 46.42
N ASN A 110 2.21 2.25 45.24
CA ASN A 110 2.39 0.81 45.08
C ASN A 110 3.71 0.31 45.69
N ASP A 111 4.79 1.07 45.58
CA ASP A 111 6.09 0.74 46.19
C ASP A 111 6.01 0.75 47.75
N LEU A 112 5.17 1.60 48.32
CA LEU A 112 4.89 1.62 49.76
C LEU A 112 4.05 0.41 50.21
N LYS A 113 3.09 -0.02 49.41
CA LYS A 113 2.24 -1.19 49.72
C LYS A 113 2.94 -2.53 49.53
N GLY A 114 3.90 -2.62 48.63
CA GLY A 114 4.65 -3.85 48.35
C GLY A 114 5.80 -4.12 49.34
N ASN A 115 6.16 -3.15 50.18
CA ASN A 115 7.22 -3.24 51.19
C ASN A 115 6.69 -3.33 52.65
N LEU A 116 5.38 -3.57 52.81
CA LEU A 116 4.70 -3.91 54.07
C LEU A 116 4.24 -5.36 54.04
#